data_AF-A0A3D5ZL48-F1
#
_entry.id   AF-A0A3D5ZL48-F1
#
_cell.length_a   1.000
_cell.length_b   1.000
_cell.length_c   1.000
_cell.angle_alpha   90.00
_cell.angle_beta   90.00
_cell.angle_gamma   90.00
#
_symmetry.space_group_name_H-M   'P 1'
#
loop_
_entity.id
_entity.type
_entity.pdbx_description
1 polymer ?
#
loop_
_entity_poly.entity_id
_entity_poly.type
_entity_poly.pdbx_seq_one_letter_code
_entity_poly.pdbx_strand_id
1 'polypeptide(L)'
;LDCMRHFKNFVANASTYGSNVTFKLNTNISLSGKWSPIEKFNATLDGGNKTISNLAMNIPQSDSVAEYHGFIARNYGTIKNLKFTGINIIANTHHTDKAINVGGVVGYNYGTVREVIAQGSLNCNRYMASMGGIIGTNAGTVYRCTAQDYYIYGNGDMGGIAGRMTSGSVKYCQTKKLNMNVYTVNGNRSAGGIVGYMPGGLVEYCCNRDNGVIFFDGFYNVGALSPKMGLIVGHAGSSATVRNVSVQGAKLSYDNLPEKYWFTNCRQHVGAYGNGAVGFCEGATIGSTSWTPTGLYNG
;
A
#
# COMPACT_ATOMS: atom_id res chain seq x y z
N LEU A 1 12.03 -25.43 22.46
CA LEU A 1 11.57 -24.10 22.93
C LEU A 1 10.87 -23.43 21.77
N ASP A 2 9.55 -23.36 21.82
CA ASP A 2 8.69 -23.05 20.69
C ASP A 2 8.82 -21.59 20.21
N CYS A 3 9.06 -21.39 18.92
CA CYS A 3 9.31 -20.08 18.29
C CYS A 3 8.14 -19.11 18.51
N MET A 4 6.93 -19.63 18.68
CA MET A 4 5.72 -18.84 18.90
C MET A 4 5.68 -18.16 20.28
N ARG A 5 6.30 -18.73 21.31
CA ARG A 5 6.35 -18.11 22.64
C ARG A 5 7.22 -16.86 22.64
N HIS A 6 8.38 -16.93 21.99
CA HIS A 6 9.26 -15.76 21.83
C HIS A 6 8.60 -14.68 20.98
N PHE A 7 7.88 -15.08 19.92
CA PHE A 7 7.12 -14.15 19.10
C PHE A 7 6.04 -13.40 19.90
N LYS A 8 5.26 -14.11 20.73
CA LYS A 8 4.25 -13.48 21.60
C LYS A 8 4.87 -12.50 22.60
N ASN A 9 5.99 -12.86 23.23
CA ASN A 9 6.70 -11.97 24.15
C ASN A 9 7.25 -10.73 23.43
N PHE A 10 7.80 -10.91 22.23
CA PHE A 10 8.23 -9.80 21.37
C PHE A 10 7.06 -8.85 21.08
N VAL A 11 5.93 -9.37 20.61
CA VAL A 11 4.73 -8.55 20.30
C VAL A 11 4.24 -7.79 21.52
N ALA A 12 4.13 -8.44 22.69
CA ALA A 12 3.63 -7.84 23.91
C ALA A 12 4.48 -6.68 24.45
N ASN A 13 5.79 -6.66 24.13
CA ASN A 13 6.74 -5.68 24.62
C ASN A 13 7.28 -4.76 23.51
N ALA A 14 6.81 -4.92 22.27
CA ALA A 14 7.36 -4.24 21.11
C ALA A 14 7.41 -2.69 21.24
N SER A 15 6.48 -2.12 22.01
CA SER A 15 6.40 -0.68 22.27
C SER A 15 7.39 -0.16 23.31
N THR A 16 7.95 -1.03 24.17
CA THR A 16 8.88 -0.65 25.25
C THR A 16 10.34 -0.63 24.80
N TYR A 17 10.66 -1.29 23.70
CA TYR A 17 12.02 -1.33 23.16
C TYR A 17 12.39 -0.02 22.45
N GLY A 18 13.56 0.50 22.80
CA GLY A 18 14.17 1.66 22.14
C GLY A 18 14.86 1.33 20.82
N SER A 19 15.31 2.36 20.11
CA SER A 19 15.95 2.28 18.79
C SER A 19 17.23 1.43 18.74
N ASN A 20 17.89 1.25 19.88
CA ASN A 20 19.16 0.52 19.97
C ASN A 20 18.98 -1.00 20.03
N VAL A 21 17.74 -1.48 20.11
CA VAL A 21 17.41 -2.90 20.18
C VAL A 21 17.20 -3.46 18.77
N THR A 22 17.78 -4.63 18.50
CA THR A 22 17.57 -5.37 17.24
C THR A 22 17.01 -6.76 17.52
N PHE A 23 15.88 -7.06 16.91
CA PHE A 23 15.27 -8.39 16.86
C PHE A 23 15.62 -9.04 15.54
N LYS A 24 16.17 -10.26 15.58
CA LYS A 24 16.50 -11.03 14.38
C LYS A 24 15.68 -12.31 14.33
N LEU A 25 15.02 -12.56 13.20
CA LEU A 25 14.39 -13.84 12.95
C LEU A 25 15.46 -14.87 12.56
N ASN A 26 15.49 -15.99 13.29
CA ASN A 26 16.36 -17.12 12.99
C ASN A 26 15.64 -18.25 12.23
N THR A 27 14.31 -18.20 12.18
CA THR A 27 13.47 -19.18 11.49
C THR A 27 12.22 -18.51 10.92
N ASN A 28 11.53 -19.21 10.02
CA ASN A 28 10.22 -18.78 9.53
C ASN A 28 9.18 -18.86 10.65
N ILE A 29 8.19 -17.96 10.62
CA ILE A 29 7.11 -17.88 11.59
C ILE A 29 5.78 -18.02 10.84
N SER A 30 4.89 -18.89 11.31
CA SER A 30 3.50 -18.98 10.81
C SER A 30 2.56 -18.40 11.86
N LEU A 31 1.77 -17.39 11.50
CA LEU A 31 0.77 -16.75 12.36
C LEU A 31 -0.57 -17.51 12.38
N SER A 32 -0.53 -18.83 12.16
CA SER A 32 -1.69 -19.71 12.25
C SER A 32 -2.24 -19.75 13.69
N GLY A 33 -3.27 -18.95 13.96
CA GLY A 33 -3.92 -18.84 15.27
C GLY A 33 -4.25 -17.40 15.66
N LYS A 34 -4.68 -17.19 16.91
CA LYS A 34 -4.88 -15.83 17.45
C LYS A 34 -3.53 -15.16 17.66
N TRP A 35 -3.32 -14.04 16.98
CA TRP A 35 -2.19 -13.13 17.16
C TRP A 35 -2.73 -11.70 17.27
N SER A 36 -1.95 -10.81 17.86
CA SER A 36 -2.30 -9.38 17.97
C SER A 36 -1.28 -8.55 17.20
N PRO A 37 -1.71 -7.50 16.48
CA PRO A 37 -0.80 -6.51 15.91
C PRO A 37 0.11 -5.84 16.93
N ILE A 38 1.30 -5.46 16.48
CA ILE A 38 2.19 -4.60 17.27
C ILE A 38 1.66 -3.17 17.16
N GLU A 39 1.21 -2.58 18.26
CA GLU A 39 0.60 -1.25 18.23
C GLU A 39 1.61 -0.14 17.84
N LYS A 40 2.82 -0.22 18.38
CA LYS A 40 3.90 0.74 18.14
C LYS A 40 5.23 0.02 18.16
N PHE A 41 6.10 0.34 17.20
CA PHE A 41 7.44 -0.25 17.09
C PHE A 41 8.51 0.82 16.88
N ASN A 42 9.53 0.87 17.74
CA ASN A 42 10.63 1.85 17.65
C ASN A 42 12.02 1.22 17.43
N ALA A 43 12.12 -0.11 17.52
CA ALA A 43 13.36 -0.87 17.43
C ALA A 43 13.69 -1.30 15.98
N THR A 44 14.67 -2.19 15.80
CA THR A 44 14.93 -2.84 14.51
C THR A 44 14.38 -4.26 14.50
N LEU A 45 13.58 -4.61 13.49
CA LEU A 45 13.18 -5.96 13.14
C LEU A 45 13.92 -6.39 11.87
N ASP A 46 14.93 -7.23 12.02
CA ASP A 46 15.67 -7.86 10.94
C ASP A 46 15.11 -9.26 10.69
N GLY A 47 14.44 -9.43 9.56
CA GLY A 47 13.87 -10.72 9.17
C GLY A 47 14.90 -11.77 8.82
N GLY A 48 16.18 -11.43 8.59
CA GLY A 48 17.20 -12.41 8.20
C GLY A 48 16.84 -13.21 6.94
N ASN A 49 16.09 -12.59 6.01
CA ASN A 49 15.48 -13.19 4.82
C ASN A 49 14.52 -14.35 5.13
N LYS A 50 13.96 -14.38 6.35
CA LYS A 50 12.93 -15.35 6.75
C LYS A 50 11.53 -14.86 6.36
N THR A 51 10.58 -15.77 6.47
CA THR A 51 9.18 -15.54 6.14
C THR A 51 8.32 -15.49 7.40
N ILE A 52 7.41 -14.51 7.46
CA ILE A 52 6.23 -14.52 8.32
C ILE A 52 5.03 -14.85 7.44
N SER A 53 4.35 -15.97 7.69
CA SER A 53 3.21 -16.42 6.89
C SER A 53 1.89 -16.33 7.65
N ASN A 54 0.78 -16.37 6.90
CA ASN A 54 -0.59 -16.52 7.41
C ASN A 54 -1.05 -15.36 8.30
N LEU A 55 -0.68 -14.13 7.94
CA LEU A 55 -1.17 -12.92 8.61
C LEU A 55 -2.64 -12.71 8.24
N ALA A 56 -3.56 -13.13 9.11
CA ALA A 56 -4.99 -12.87 8.96
C ALA A 56 -5.47 -11.79 9.94
N MET A 57 -6.27 -10.84 9.45
CA MET A 57 -6.88 -9.78 10.26
C MET A 57 -8.30 -9.48 9.78
N ASN A 58 -9.26 -9.40 10.71
CA ASN A 58 -10.62 -8.94 10.43
C ASN A 58 -10.91 -7.67 11.23
N ILE A 59 -11.14 -6.56 10.55
CA ILE A 59 -11.41 -5.24 11.13
C ILE A 59 -12.93 -5.06 11.23
N PRO A 60 -13.49 -4.93 12.45
CA PRO A 60 -14.93 -4.82 12.67
C PRO A 60 -15.59 -3.66 11.92
N GLN A 61 -16.87 -3.82 11.54
CA GLN A 61 -17.71 -2.74 11.00
C GLN A 61 -18.15 -1.80 12.14
N SER A 62 -17.28 -0.88 12.52
CA SER A 62 -17.52 0.03 13.64
C SER A 62 -16.64 1.28 13.52
N ASP A 63 -17.15 2.42 14.01
CA ASP A 63 -16.36 3.64 14.20
C ASP A 63 -15.41 3.55 15.40
N SER A 64 -15.50 2.52 16.24
CA SER A 64 -14.62 2.33 17.40
C SER A 64 -13.36 1.52 17.10
N VAL A 65 -13.08 1.21 15.83
CA VAL A 65 -11.83 0.52 15.45
C VAL A 65 -10.61 1.43 15.57
N ALA A 66 -9.43 0.83 15.76
CA ALA A 66 -8.16 1.56 15.71
C ALA A 66 -7.98 2.27 14.34
N GLU A 67 -7.17 3.32 14.30
CA GLU A 67 -6.93 4.06 13.06
C GLU A 67 -5.91 3.37 12.13
N TYR A 68 -5.00 2.56 12.69
CA TYR A 68 -3.88 1.97 11.95
C TYR A 68 -3.86 0.46 12.10
N HIS A 69 -3.73 -0.23 10.98
CA HIS A 69 -3.82 -1.68 10.87
C HIS A 69 -2.71 -2.24 9.99
N GLY A 70 -2.13 -3.35 10.44
CA GLY A 70 -1.10 -4.11 9.76
C GLY A 70 -0.43 -5.08 10.74
N PHE A 71 0.65 -5.74 10.32
CA PHE A 71 1.53 -6.46 11.25
C PHE A 71 2.00 -5.54 12.39
N ILE A 72 2.38 -4.30 12.03
CA ILE A 72 2.69 -3.19 12.92
C ILE A 72 1.72 -2.05 12.63
N ALA A 73 1.00 -1.55 13.63
CA ALA A 73 0.09 -0.42 13.44
C ALA A 73 0.87 0.88 13.19
N ARG A 74 1.88 1.19 14.02
CA ARG A 74 2.75 2.39 13.86
C ARG A 74 4.23 2.01 13.91
N ASN A 75 4.96 2.25 12.82
CA ASN A 75 6.40 2.02 12.77
C ASN A 75 7.18 3.33 12.89
N TYR A 76 8.01 3.45 13.91
CA TYR A 76 9.03 4.49 14.09
C TYR A 76 10.45 3.94 13.91
N GLY A 77 10.60 2.62 13.94
CA GLY A 77 11.87 1.91 13.84
C GLY A 77 12.21 1.46 12.42
N THR A 78 12.97 0.37 12.32
CA THR A 78 13.37 -0.23 11.05
C THR A 78 12.82 -1.64 10.91
N ILE A 79 12.16 -1.94 9.79
CA ILE A 79 11.76 -3.29 9.39
C ILE A 79 12.52 -3.64 8.13
N LYS A 80 13.27 -4.76 8.14
CA LYS A 80 14.10 -5.13 6.99
C LYS A 80 14.25 -6.63 6.75
N ASN A 81 14.66 -7.01 5.53
CA ASN A 81 15.06 -8.37 5.16
C ASN A 81 13.99 -9.42 5.46
N LEU A 82 12.74 -9.16 5.08
CA LEU A 82 11.62 -9.96 5.55
C LEU A 82 10.59 -10.20 4.47
N LYS A 83 10.09 -11.44 4.38
CA LYS A 83 9.00 -11.81 3.49
C LYS A 83 7.72 -12.05 4.28
N PHE A 84 6.63 -11.47 3.82
CA PHE A 84 5.28 -11.76 4.30
C PHE A 84 4.50 -12.52 3.24
N THR A 85 3.91 -13.66 3.61
CA THR A 85 3.07 -14.46 2.72
C THR A 85 1.72 -14.78 3.34
N GLY A 86 0.70 -14.97 2.50
CA GLY A 86 -0.65 -15.25 2.98
C GLY A 86 -1.20 -14.13 3.85
N ILE A 87 -0.88 -12.87 3.54
CA ILE A 87 -1.58 -11.73 4.13
C ILE A 87 -3.05 -11.81 3.70
N ASN A 88 -3.97 -11.69 4.65
CA ASN A 88 -5.40 -11.63 4.41
C ASN A 88 -6.02 -10.64 5.41
N ILE A 89 -6.19 -9.39 4.99
CA ILE A 89 -6.82 -8.35 5.82
C ILE A 89 -8.18 -8.01 5.23
N ILE A 90 -9.21 -8.12 6.06
CA ILE A 90 -10.59 -7.83 5.69
C ILE A 90 -11.11 -6.70 6.57
N ALA A 91 -11.66 -5.65 5.95
CA ALA A 91 -12.50 -4.64 6.57
C ALA A 91 -13.74 -4.51 5.69
N ASN A 92 -14.89 -4.98 6.17
CA ASN A 92 -16.12 -5.05 5.36
C ASN A 92 -16.66 -3.64 5.00
N THR A 93 -17.90 -3.52 4.53
CA THR A 93 -18.50 -2.22 4.22
C THR A 93 -18.78 -1.43 5.51
N HIS A 94 -18.30 -0.19 5.62
CA HIS A 94 -18.69 0.81 6.63
C HIS A 94 -18.23 2.18 6.12
N HIS A 95 -19.15 2.91 5.49
CA HIS A 95 -18.85 4.15 4.76
C HIS A 95 -19.18 5.37 5.60
N THR A 96 -18.49 5.50 6.73
CA THR A 96 -18.49 6.73 7.55
C THR A 96 -17.30 7.61 7.18
N ASP A 97 -17.23 8.82 7.72
CA ASP A 97 -16.11 9.74 7.47
C ASP A 97 -14.81 9.35 8.21
N LYS A 98 -14.85 8.28 9.02
CA LYS A 98 -13.67 7.80 9.74
C LYS A 98 -12.70 7.11 8.79
N ALA A 99 -11.57 7.77 8.52
CA ALA A 99 -10.47 7.17 7.80
C ALA A 99 -9.73 6.12 8.65
N ILE A 100 -9.41 4.98 8.04
CA ILE A 100 -8.47 3.99 8.61
C ILE A 100 -7.31 3.77 7.64
N ASN A 101 -6.17 3.33 8.16
CA ASN A 101 -4.96 3.09 7.39
C ASN A 101 -4.61 1.61 7.50
N VAL A 102 -4.59 0.92 6.36
CA VAL A 102 -4.44 -0.53 6.30
C VAL A 102 -3.24 -0.86 5.43
N GLY A 103 -2.16 -1.30 6.06
CA GLY A 103 -1.00 -1.86 5.37
C GLY A 103 -0.91 -3.35 5.61
N GLY A 104 -0.51 -4.12 4.59
CA GLY A 104 -0.21 -5.54 4.81
C GLY A 104 0.89 -5.75 5.87
N VAL A 105 1.84 -4.81 5.97
CA VAL A 105 2.94 -4.82 6.94
C VAL A 105 2.77 -3.70 7.97
N VAL A 106 2.59 -2.44 7.54
CA VAL A 106 2.52 -1.29 8.45
C VAL A 106 1.30 -0.41 8.20
N GLY A 107 0.52 -0.11 9.24
CA GLY A 107 -0.59 0.86 9.14
C GLY A 107 -0.10 2.27 8.83
N TYR A 108 0.75 2.83 9.68
CA TYR A 108 1.45 4.11 9.47
C TYR A 108 2.97 3.94 9.66
N ASN A 109 3.75 4.20 8.60
CA ASN A 109 5.20 4.25 8.65
C ASN A 109 5.75 5.68 8.85
N TYR A 110 6.39 5.93 9.98
CA TYR A 110 7.25 7.09 10.25
C TYR A 110 8.74 6.74 10.13
N GLY A 111 9.09 5.47 10.31
CA GLY A 111 10.45 4.96 10.26
C GLY A 111 10.87 4.46 8.87
N THR A 112 11.62 3.36 8.85
CA THR A 112 12.13 2.74 7.62
C THR A 112 11.56 1.34 7.42
N VAL A 113 11.06 1.06 6.22
CA VAL A 113 10.74 -0.28 5.75
C VAL A 113 11.57 -0.55 4.51
N ARG A 114 12.46 -1.56 4.55
CA ARG A 114 13.35 -1.84 3.41
C ARG A 114 13.54 -3.31 3.13
N GLU A 115 13.70 -3.69 1.87
CA GLU A 115 13.97 -5.10 1.50
C GLU A 115 12.90 -6.03 2.08
N VAL A 116 11.65 -5.60 1.93
CA VAL A 116 10.47 -6.35 2.35
C VAL A 116 9.69 -6.81 1.13
N ILE A 117 9.30 -8.09 1.13
CA ILE A 117 8.35 -8.64 0.17
C ILE A 117 7.03 -8.87 0.87
N ALA A 118 5.92 -8.48 0.25
CA ALA A 118 4.57 -8.78 0.75
C ALA A 118 3.74 -9.47 -0.34
N GLN A 119 2.99 -10.50 0.07
CA GLN A 119 2.09 -11.31 -0.76
C GLN A 119 0.77 -11.55 -0.03
N GLY A 120 -0.36 -11.38 -0.72
CA GLY A 120 -1.66 -11.70 -0.16
C GLY A 120 -2.82 -10.86 -0.69
N SER A 121 -3.78 -10.58 0.18
CA SER A 121 -5.01 -9.85 -0.15
C SER A 121 -5.36 -8.81 0.93
N LEU A 122 -5.73 -7.61 0.46
CA LEU A 122 -6.42 -6.59 1.25
C LEU A 122 -7.81 -6.39 0.68
N ASN A 123 -8.85 -6.67 1.45
CA ASN A 123 -10.23 -6.33 1.12
C ASN A 123 -10.73 -5.32 2.13
N CYS A 124 -10.70 -4.04 1.80
CA CYS A 124 -11.07 -2.96 2.73
C CYS A 124 -12.07 -2.00 2.08
N ASN A 125 -13.35 -2.24 2.36
CA ASN A 125 -14.47 -1.47 1.85
C ASN A 125 -14.84 -0.31 2.79
N ARG A 126 -13.87 0.58 3.04
CA ARG A 126 -14.02 1.74 3.91
C ARG A 126 -13.81 3.02 3.11
N TYR A 127 -14.83 3.87 3.12
CA TYR A 127 -14.77 5.19 2.50
C TYR A 127 -13.66 5.98 3.20
N MET A 128 -12.74 6.58 2.44
CA MET A 128 -11.58 7.32 2.96
C MET A 128 -10.41 6.52 3.55
N ALA A 129 -10.40 5.18 3.44
CA ALA A 129 -9.25 4.41 3.92
C ALA A 129 -7.99 4.68 3.08
N SER A 130 -6.82 4.60 3.71
CA SER A 130 -5.53 4.53 3.01
C SER A 130 -5.04 3.09 3.05
N MET A 131 -4.95 2.44 1.89
CA MET A 131 -4.68 1.01 1.78
C MET A 131 -3.47 0.73 0.92
N GLY A 132 -2.48 0.03 1.47
CA GLY A 132 -1.37 -0.43 0.63
C GLY A 132 -0.87 -1.82 0.96
N GLY A 133 -0.44 -2.55 -0.07
CA GLY A 133 0.01 -3.94 0.08
C GLY A 133 1.12 -4.10 1.12
N ILE A 134 1.94 -3.05 1.33
CA ILE A 134 2.94 -2.98 2.40
C ILE A 134 2.54 -1.96 3.47
N ILE A 135 2.29 -0.71 3.08
CA ILE A 135 2.06 0.42 3.99
C ILE A 135 0.67 1.04 3.75
N GLY A 136 -0.08 1.32 4.82
CA GLY A 136 -1.30 2.13 4.71
C GLY A 136 -0.97 3.58 4.36
N THR A 137 -0.33 4.29 5.30
CA THR A 137 0.18 5.65 5.13
C THR A 137 1.68 5.73 5.41
N ASN A 138 2.42 6.41 4.52
CA ASN A 138 3.86 6.60 4.63
C ASN A 138 4.23 8.09 4.84
N ALA A 139 4.90 8.38 5.95
CA ALA A 139 5.68 9.61 6.17
C ALA A 139 7.19 9.35 6.22
N GLY A 140 7.59 8.08 6.36
CA GLY A 140 8.99 7.67 6.45
C GLY A 140 9.60 7.22 5.11
N THR A 141 10.54 6.29 5.19
CA THR A 141 11.25 5.74 4.03
C THR A 141 10.78 4.32 3.72
N VAL A 142 10.43 4.07 2.46
CA VAL A 142 10.22 2.74 1.89
C VAL A 142 11.26 2.52 0.79
N TYR A 143 12.09 1.49 0.93
CA TYR A 143 13.23 1.29 0.04
C TYR A 143 13.37 -0.17 -0.39
N ARG A 144 13.49 -0.44 -1.68
CA ARG A 144 13.70 -1.82 -2.17
C ARG A 144 12.63 -2.80 -1.68
N CYS A 145 11.37 -2.40 -1.70
CA CYS A 145 10.25 -3.25 -1.29
C CYS A 145 9.45 -3.74 -2.50
N THR A 146 8.87 -4.92 -2.38
CA THR A 146 8.11 -5.57 -3.46
C THR A 146 6.76 -6.05 -2.94
N ALA A 147 5.67 -5.56 -3.54
CA ALA A 147 4.36 -6.19 -3.40
C ALA A 147 4.12 -7.07 -4.62
N GLN A 148 3.97 -8.37 -4.42
CA GLN A 148 3.80 -9.31 -5.53
C GLN A 148 2.65 -10.28 -5.29
N ASP A 149 2.02 -10.75 -6.36
CA ASP A 149 0.90 -11.69 -6.30
C ASP A 149 -0.15 -11.20 -5.29
N TYR A 150 -0.54 -9.93 -5.44
CA TYR A 150 -1.27 -9.18 -4.43
C TYR A 150 -2.61 -8.72 -4.98
N TYR A 151 -3.69 -9.03 -4.25
CA TYR A 151 -5.03 -8.52 -4.53
C TYR A 151 -5.40 -7.37 -3.58
N ILE A 152 -5.88 -6.24 -4.11
CA ILE A 152 -6.35 -5.12 -3.28
C ILE A 152 -7.74 -4.70 -3.77
N TYR A 153 -8.73 -4.74 -2.89
CA TYR A 153 -10.10 -4.26 -3.14
C TYR A 153 -10.46 -3.18 -2.13
N GLY A 154 -11.07 -2.07 -2.59
CA GLY A 154 -11.57 -1.04 -1.70
C GLY A 154 -12.05 0.24 -2.37
N ASN A 155 -12.44 1.23 -1.55
CA ASN A 155 -12.98 2.54 -1.95
C ASN A 155 -12.21 3.70 -1.31
N GLY A 156 -10.90 3.56 -1.22
CA GLY A 156 -10.02 4.50 -0.54
C GLY A 156 -8.85 4.92 -1.42
N ASP A 157 -7.85 5.58 -0.83
CA ASP A 157 -6.57 5.79 -1.49
C ASP A 157 -5.79 4.47 -1.48
N MET A 158 -5.50 3.92 -2.66
CA MET A 158 -5.03 2.55 -2.85
C MET A 158 -3.69 2.50 -3.59
N GLY A 159 -2.70 1.81 -3.02
CA GLY A 159 -1.41 1.59 -3.67
C GLY A 159 -0.87 0.19 -3.48
N GLY A 160 -0.16 -0.37 -4.46
CA GLY A 160 0.48 -1.66 -4.26
C GLY A 160 1.55 -1.64 -3.16
N ILE A 161 2.28 -0.52 -3.02
CA ILE A 161 3.25 -0.31 -1.93
C ILE A 161 2.65 0.50 -0.80
N ALA A 162 2.12 1.70 -1.09
CA ALA A 162 1.55 2.60 -0.09
C ALA A 162 0.19 3.17 -0.52
N GLY A 163 -0.82 3.13 0.34
CA GLY A 163 -2.11 3.75 0.05
C GLY A 163 -2.00 5.26 -0.09
N ARG A 164 -1.40 5.89 0.92
CA ARG A 164 -1.14 7.33 0.96
C ARG A 164 0.31 7.63 1.34
N MET A 165 0.87 8.70 0.78
CA MET A 165 2.19 9.22 1.18
C MET A 165 2.13 10.71 1.48
N THR A 166 2.39 11.11 2.72
CA THR A 166 2.22 12.49 3.18
C THR A 166 3.46 13.36 2.89
N SER A 167 4.64 12.87 3.24
CA SER A 167 5.93 13.57 3.06
C SER A 167 7.14 12.63 2.88
N GLY A 168 6.89 11.32 2.85
CA GLY A 168 7.94 10.31 2.83
C GLY A 168 8.56 10.05 1.45
N SER A 169 9.32 8.96 1.34
CA SER A 169 9.85 8.49 0.06
C SER A 169 9.58 7.00 -0.18
N VAL A 170 9.31 6.65 -1.44
CA VAL A 170 9.26 5.28 -1.95
C VAL A 170 10.28 5.17 -3.07
N LYS A 171 11.34 4.40 -2.84
CA LYS A 171 12.47 4.30 -3.77
C LYS A 171 12.84 2.85 -4.08
N TYR A 172 13.18 2.56 -5.33
CA TYR A 172 13.57 1.22 -5.77
C TYR A 172 12.53 0.13 -5.47
N CYS A 173 11.25 0.52 -5.39
CA CYS A 173 10.16 -0.40 -5.06
C CYS A 173 9.44 -0.87 -6.33
N GLN A 174 8.80 -2.04 -6.26
CA GLN A 174 8.07 -2.57 -7.40
C GLN A 174 6.80 -3.31 -7.01
N THR A 175 5.89 -3.38 -7.97
CA THR A 175 4.79 -4.34 -7.94
C THR A 175 4.89 -5.36 -9.04
N LYS A 176 4.53 -6.61 -8.73
CA LYS A 176 4.50 -7.71 -9.70
C LYS A 176 3.14 -8.40 -9.64
N LYS A 177 2.45 -8.53 -10.78
CA LYS A 177 1.13 -9.18 -10.84
C LYS A 177 0.15 -8.61 -9.80
N LEU A 178 0.17 -7.29 -9.63
CA LEU A 178 -0.78 -6.58 -8.76
C LEU A 178 -2.17 -6.66 -9.38
N ASN A 179 -3.18 -7.04 -8.62
CA ASN A 179 -4.56 -7.02 -9.06
C ASN A 179 -5.36 -6.09 -8.13
N MET A 180 -5.65 -4.87 -8.59
CA MET A 180 -6.31 -3.84 -7.80
C MET A 180 -7.71 -3.55 -8.35
N ASN A 181 -8.73 -3.78 -7.51
CA ASN A 181 -10.14 -3.50 -7.78
C ASN A 181 -10.60 -2.27 -6.98
N VAL A 182 -10.87 -1.17 -7.69
CA VAL A 182 -11.38 0.07 -7.10
C VAL A 182 -12.91 0.05 -7.13
N TYR A 183 -13.51 -0.12 -5.96
CA TYR A 183 -14.95 0.00 -5.76
C TYR A 183 -15.33 1.46 -5.53
N THR A 184 -16.24 2.02 -6.32
CA THR A 184 -16.48 3.47 -6.29
C THR A 184 -17.83 3.81 -5.67
N VAL A 185 -17.85 4.40 -4.48
CA VAL A 185 -19.08 4.93 -3.84
C VAL A 185 -18.86 6.24 -3.09
N ASN A 186 -19.89 7.11 -3.11
CA ASN A 186 -20.02 8.37 -2.39
C ASN A 186 -18.95 9.47 -2.65
N GLY A 187 -17.81 9.13 -3.29
CA GLY A 187 -16.78 10.11 -3.63
C GLY A 187 -15.58 9.47 -4.33
N ASN A 188 -14.78 10.30 -5.00
CA ASN A 188 -13.61 9.87 -5.74
C ASN A 188 -12.41 9.66 -4.83
N ARG A 189 -11.60 8.64 -5.14
CA ARG A 189 -10.32 8.38 -4.49
C ARG A 189 -9.24 8.09 -5.52
N SER A 190 -8.06 7.77 -5.03
CA SER A 190 -6.86 7.65 -5.85
C SER A 190 -6.34 6.21 -5.86
N ALA A 191 -6.00 5.68 -7.03
CA ALA A 191 -5.40 4.34 -7.14
C ALA A 191 -4.12 4.37 -7.97
N GLY A 192 -3.04 3.82 -7.41
CA GLY A 192 -1.74 3.76 -8.08
C GLY A 192 -1.11 2.39 -7.97
N GLY A 193 -0.35 1.98 -8.98
CA GLY A 193 0.40 0.72 -8.89
C GLY A 193 1.37 0.70 -7.70
N ILE A 194 2.01 1.85 -7.41
CA ILE A 194 2.96 2.01 -6.30
C ILE A 194 2.32 2.82 -5.16
N VAL A 195 1.83 4.04 -5.42
CA VAL A 195 1.22 4.92 -4.42
C VAL A 195 -0.17 5.39 -4.87
N GLY A 196 -1.19 5.27 -4.01
CA GLY A 196 -2.53 5.79 -4.31
C GLY A 196 -2.57 7.31 -4.36
N TYR A 197 -2.47 7.96 -3.20
CA TYR A 197 -2.48 9.42 -3.07
C TYR A 197 -1.18 9.94 -2.45
N MET A 198 -0.60 10.96 -3.06
CA MET A 198 0.67 11.56 -2.68
C MET A 198 0.57 13.09 -2.75
N PRO A 199 0.07 13.78 -1.71
CA PRO A 199 0.11 15.25 -1.64
C PRO A 199 1.55 15.81 -1.71
N GLY A 200 2.53 15.06 -1.21
CA GLY A 200 3.95 15.42 -1.23
C GLY A 200 4.87 14.22 -1.05
N GLY A 201 6.18 14.45 -1.22
CA GLY A 201 7.22 13.43 -1.06
C GLY A 201 7.89 13.02 -2.38
N LEU A 202 8.53 11.83 -2.39
CA LEU A 202 9.27 11.33 -3.56
C LEU A 202 8.94 9.88 -3.92
N VAL A 203 8.52 9.64 -5.16
CA VAL A 203 8.52 8.32 -5.80
C VAL A 203 9.64 8.28 -6.85
N GLU A 204 10.60 7.37 -6.67
CA GLU A 204 11.78 7.29 -7.52
C GLU A 204 12.22 5.86 -7.81
N TYR A 205 12.67 5.56 -9.03
CA TYR A 205 13.19 4.22 -9.38
C TYR A 205 12.17 3.12 -9.11
N CYS A 206 10.89 3.37 -9.37
CA CYS A 206 9.81 2.43 -9.06
C CYS A 206 9.17 1.85 -10.33
N CYS A 207 8.71 0.60 -10.24
CA CYS A 207 8.17 -0.11 -11.40
C CYS A 207 6.90 -0.91 -11.08
N ASN A 208 5.85 -0.76 -11.89
CA ASN A 208 4.70 -1.65 -11.88
C ASN A 208 4.77 -2.61 -13.07
N ARG A 209 4.88 -3.91 -12.81
CA ARG A 209 5.24 -4.89 -13.84
C ARG A 209 4.48 -6.22 -13.76
N ASP A 210 4.78 -7.07 -14.73
CA ASP A 210 4.31 -8.45 -14.85
C ASP A 210 2.78 -8.53 -14.92
N ASN A 211 2.18 -7.70 -15.78
CA ASN A 211 0.75 -7.68 -16.08
C ASN A 211 -0.15 -7.30 -14.90
N GLY A 212 0.30 -6.40 -14.02
CA GLY A 212 -0.55 -5.81 -13.01
C GLY A 212 -1.79 -5.12 -13.63
N VAL A 213 -2.96 -5.30 -13.04
CA VAL A 213 -4.20 -4.69 -13.49
C VAL A 213 -4.75 -3.80 -12.39
N ILE A 214 -5.10 -2.57 -12.75
CA ILE A 214 -5.87 -1.68 -11.90
C ILE A 214 -7.21 -1.44 -12.62
N PHE A 215 -8.31 -1.87 -12.01
CA PHE A 215 -9.63 -1.87 -12.63
C PHE A 215 -10.72 -1.35 -11.69
N PHE A 216 -11.90 -1.10 -12.27
CA PHE A 216 -13.07 -0.55 -11.59
C PHE A 216 -14.15 -1.60 -11.40
N ASP A 217 -14.89 -1.46 -10.30
CA ASP A 217 -16.11 -2.22 -10.04
C ASP A 217 -17.15 -1.34 -9.32
N GLY A 218 -18.42 -1.69 -9.50
CA GLY A 218 -19.56 -1.16 -8.75
C GLY A 218 -19.92 0.32 -8.98
N PHE A 219 -20.68 0.61 -10.04
CA PHE A 219 -21.17 1.96 -10.36
C PHE A 219 -22.62 2.15 -9.91
N TYR A 220 -22.84 2.52 -8.64
CA TYR A 220 -24.20 2.53 -8.07
C TYR A 220 -24.82 3.92 -7.87
N ASN A 221 -24.06 4.97 -7.51
CA ASN A 221 -24.58 6.33 -7.26
C ASN A 221 -23.49 7.40 -7.48
N VAL A 222 -23.38 7.97 -8.68
CA VAL A 222 -22.09 8.52 -9.14
C VAL A 222 -22.17 9.85 -9.92
N GLY A 223 -22.91 10.83 -9.41
CA GLY A 223 -23.17 12.12 -10.09
C GLY A 223 -21.97 13.04 -10.39
N ALA A 224 -20.71 12.66 -10.09
CA ALA A 224 -19.49 13.37 -10.54
C ALA A 224 -18.23 12.49 -10.35
N LEU A 225 -18.16 11.33 -11.02
CA LEU A 225 -16.98 10.47 -10.96
C LEU A 225 -15.76 11.10 -11.66
N SER A 226 -14.65 11.16 -10.93
CA SER A 226 -13.34 11.65 -11.35
C SER A 226 -12.23 10.93 -10.59
N PRO A 227 -12.16 9.58 -10.69
CA PRO A 227 -11.16 8.77 -9.99
C PRO A 227 -9.75 9.13 -10.50
N LYS A 228 -8.79 9.23 -9.58
CA LYS A 228 -7.43 9.66 -9.88
C LYS A 228 -6.52 8.44 -9.94
N MET A 229 -6.24 7.95 -11.15
CA MET A 229 -5.68 6.62 -11.31
C MET A 229 -4.49 6.57 -12.24
N GLY A 230 -3.37 6.05 -11.76
CA GLY A 230 -2.16 5.91 -12.55
C GLY A 230 -1.54 4.54 -12.37
N LEU A 231 -0.74 4.11 -13.34
CA LEU A 231 -0.05 2.83 -13.28
C LEU A 231 1.07 2.83 -12.23
N ILE A 232 1.50 4.01 -11.75
CA ILE A 232 2.49 4.19 -10.68
C ILE A 232 1.90 5.01 -9.53
N VAL A 233 1.42 6.22 -9.79
CA VAL A 233 0.81 7.11 -8.78
C VAL A 233 -0.61 7.48 -9.20
N GLY A 234 -1.59 7.31 -8.30
CA GLY A 234 -2.96 7.72 -8.57
C GLY A 234 -3.10 9.24 -8.65
N HIS A 235 -2.74 9.92 -7.57
CA HIS A 235 -2.80 11.37 -7.45
C HIS A 235 -1.49 11.92 -6.88
N ALA A 236 -0.79 12.75 -7.65
CA ALA A 236 0.39 13.50 -7.23
C ALA A 236 0.04 14.98 -7.01
N GLY A 237 0.17 15.43 -5.76
CA GLY A 237 -0.08 16.81 -5.33
C GLY A 237 1.10 17.75 -5.59
N SER A 238 0.92 19.04 -5.30
CA SER A 238 1.86 20.11 -5.64
C SER A 238 3.27 19.96 -5.06
N SER A 239 3.42 19.25 -3.95
CA SER A 239 4.70 18.99 -3.29
C SER A 239 5.30 17.63 -3.64
N ALA A 240 4.70 16.91 -4.62
CA ALA A 240 5.13 15.58 -5.01
C ALA A 240 6.16 15.61 -6.13
N THR A 241 7.12 14.68 -6.08
CA THR A 241 8.02 14.38 -7.19
C THR A 241 7.90 12.92 -7.58
N VAL A 242 7.63 12.66 -8.86
CA VAL A 242 7.61 11.32 -9.46
C VAL A 242 8.63 11.31 -10.59
N ARG A 243 9.70 10.51 -10.47
CA ARG A 243 10.73 10.45 -11.52
C ARG A 243 11.41 9.09 -11.58
N ASN A 244 11.98 8.78 -12.73
CA ASN A 244 12.64 7.51 -13.01
C ASN A 244 11.73 6.31 -12.70
N VAL A 245 10.49 6.35 -13.19
CA VAL A 245 9.52 5.27 -13.00
C VAL A 245 9.28 4.51 -14.29
N SER A 246 8.71 3.31 -14.20
CA SER A 246 8.48 2.43 -15.35
C SER A 246 7.22 1.60 -15.19
N VAL A 247 6.54 1.33 -16.30
CA VAL A 247 5.40 0.42 -16.38
C VAL A 247 5.77 -0.70 -17.35
N GLN A 248 5.66 -1.97 -16.94
CA GLN A 248 6.01 -3.12 -17.76
C GLN A 248 4.86 -4.14 -17.83
N GLY A 249 4.00 -3.99 -18.84
CA GLY A 249 2.85 -4.88 -19.06
C GLY A 249 1.66 -4.60 -18.13
N ALA A 250 1.79 -3.73 -17.14
CA ALA A 250 0.67 -3.32 -16.30
C ALA A 250 -0.30 -2.42 -17.07
N LYS A 251 -1.60 -2.59 -16.81
CA LYS A 251 -2.68 -1.93 -17.56
C LYS A 251 -3.78 -1.43 -16.64
N LEU A 252 -4.40 -0.33 -17.08
CA LEU A 252 -5.63 0.20 -16.51
C LEU A 252 -6.80 -0.40 -17.29
N SER A 253 -7.82 -0.91 -16.59
CA SER A 253 -9.01 -1.49 -17.23
C SER A 253 -10.02 -0.40 -17.57
N TYR A 254 -9.64 0.47 -18.50
CA TYR A 254 -10.38 1.65 -18.93
C TYR A 254 -11.79 1.33 -19.44
N ASP A 255 -11.99 0.17 -20.05
CA ASP A 255 -13.22 -0.17 -20.76
C ASP A 255 -14.43 -0.37 -19.82
N ASN A 256 -14.18 -0.55 -18.52
CA ASN A 256 -15.22 -0.71 -17.52
C ASN A 256 -15.77 0.63 -17.00
N LEU A 257 -15.20 1.77 -17.38
CA LEU A 257 -15.69 3.08 -16.93
C LEU A 257 -17.01 3.45 -17.62
N PRO A 258 -18.04 3.89 -16.88
CA PRO A 258 -19.31 4.31 -17.46
C PRO A 258 -19.14 5.68 -18.13
N GLU A 259 -19.05 5.69 -19.45
CA GLU A 259 -19.25 6.90 -20.26
C GLU A 259 -20.74 7.02 -20.59
N LYS A 260 -21.55 7.61 -19.69
CA LYS A 260 -22.93 8.01 -20.02
C LYS A 260 -23.03 9.54 -20.06
N TYR A 261 -24.07 10.07 -20.70
CA TYR A 261 -24.32 11.50 -20.91
C TYR A 261 -24.21 12.40 -19.66
N TRP A 262 -24.31 11.85 -18.43
CA TRP A 262 -24.14 12.58 -17.16
C TRP A 262 -22.74 12.44 -16.51
N PHE A 263 -21.83 11.68 -17.11
CA PHE A 263 -20.51 11.32 -16.57
C PHE A 263 -19.38 11.80 -17.49
N THR A 264 -19.56 12.95 -18.12
CA THR A 264 -18.53 13.56 -18.96
C THR A 264 -17.26 13.77 -18.13
N ASN A 265 -16.13 13.24 -18.62
CA ASN A 265 -14.77 13.39 -18.07
C ASN A 265 -14.32 12.40 -16.97
N CYS A 266 -14.95 11.22 -16.79
CA CYS A 266 -14.41 10.20 -15.87
C CYS A 266 -12.97 9.78 -16.18
N ARG A 267 -12.54 9.91 -17.45
CA ARG A 267 -11.19 9.53 -17.91
C ARG A 267 -10.12 10.60 -17.68
N GLN A 268 -10.50 11.84 -17.38
CA GLN A 268 -9.57 12.98 -17.34
C GLN A 268 -8.39 12.80 -16.37
N HIS A 269 -8.56 11.95 -15.34
CA HIS A 269 -7.56 11.68 -14.31
C HIS A 269 -7.10 10.21 -14.30
N VAL A 270 -7.34 9.47 -15.38
CA VAL A 270 -7.00 8.05 -15.47
C VAL A 270 -5.88 7.92 -16.51
N GLY A 271 -4.65 7.68 -16.03
CA GLY A 271 -3.45 7.56 -16.84
C GLY A 271 -3.05 8.84 -17.58
N ALA A 272 -3.40 10.02 -17.06
CA ALA A 272 -3.31 11.27 -17.82
C ALA A 272 -1.87 11.79 -18.03
N TYR A 273 -0.90 11.38 -17.23
CA TYR A 273 0.46 11.93 -17.25
C TYR A 273 1.54 10.85 -17.33
N GLY A 274 2.62 11.16 -18.05
CA GLY A 274 3.84 10.33 -18.08
C GLY A 274 3.58 8.91 -18.59
N ASN A 275 2.95 8.79 -19.76
CA ASN A 275 2.58 7.51 -20.38
C ASN A 275 1.71 6.61 -19.47
N GLY A 276 0.75 7.21 -18.77
CA GLY A 276 -0.11 6.50 -17.84
C GLY A 276 0.47 6.28 -16.45
N ALA A 277 1.71 6.71 -16.17
CA ALA A 277 2.33 6.54 -14.87
C ALA A 277 1.57 7.28 -13.76
N VAL A 278 1.08 8.50 -14.03
CA VAL A 278 0.36 9.32 -13.05
C VAL A 278 -1.06 9.62 -13.52
N GLY A 279 -2.03 9.43 -12.63
CA GLY A 279 -3.44 9.66 -12.92
C GLY A 279 -3.81 11.13 -12.92
N PHE A 280 -3.63 11.80 -11.78
CA PHE A 280 -3.83 13.24 -11.64
C PHE A 280 -2.58 13.93 -11.10
N CYS A 281 -2.24 15.07 -11.69
CA CYS A 281 -1.11 15.90 -11.31
C CYS A 281 -1.61 17.29 -10.94
N GLU A 282 -1.46 17.67 -9.67
CA GLU A 282 -1.84 18.97 -9.13
C GLU A 282 -0.59 19.82 -8.88
N GLY A 283 0.17 20.11 -9.94
CA GLY A 283 1.41 20.90 -9.85
C GLY A 283 2.65 20.11 -9.38
N ALA A 284 2.59 18.77 -9.41
CA ALA A 284 3.72 17.91 -9.08
C ALA A 284 4.84 17.98 -10.12
N THR A 285 6.06 17.62 -9.71
CA THR A 285 7.18 17.43 -10.64
C THR A 285 7.16 15.99 -11.18
N ILE A 286 6.86 15.85 -12.48
CA ILE A 286 6.89 14.57 -13.20
C ILE A 286 8.13 14.51 -14.08
N GLY A 287 9.12 13.73 -13.66
CA GLY A 287 10.35 13.46 -14.41
C GLY A 287 10.19 12.24 -15.34
N SER A 288 11.30 11.53 -15.59
CA SER A 288 11.31 10.38 -16.50
C SER A 288 10.32 9.29 -16.08
N THR A 289 9.51 8.81 -17.03
CA THR A 289 8.53 7.72 -16.86
C THR A 289 8.81 6.53 -17.79
N SER A 290 9.98 6.53 -18.42
CA SER A 290 10.50 5.48 -19.29
C SER A 290 11.80 4.89 -18.75
N TRP A 291 11.98 4.92 -17.43
CA TRP A 291 13.18 4.37 -16.81
C TRP A 291 13.26 2.86 -17.07
N THR A 292 14.46 2.37 -17.38
CA THR A 292 14.73 0.93 -17.48
C THR A 292 15.04 0.39 -16.10
N PRO A 293 14.20 -0.51 -15.53
CA PRO A 293 14.36 -0.90 -14.14
C PRO A 293 15.65 -1.63 -13.82
N THR A 294 16.41 -1.09 -12.87
CA THR A 294 17.65 -1.65 -12.33
C THR A 294 17.67 -1.50 -10.80
N GLY A 295 18.39 -2.37 -10.09
CA GLY A 295 18.51 -2.27 -8.63
C GLY A 295 17.22 -2.55 -7.84
N LEU A 296 16.20 -3.15 -8.45
CA LEU A 296 15.00 -3.60 -7.75
C LEU A 296 15.27 -4.86 -6.90
N TYR A 297 14.51 -5.03 -5.82
CA TYR A 297 14.66 -6.15 -4.89
C TYR A 297 13.70 -7.30 -5.20
N ASN A 298 14.23 -8.52 -5.36
CA ASN A 298 13.45 -9.70 -5.73
C ASN A 298 13.38 -10.77 -4.63
N GLY A 299 13.94 -10.49 -3.44
CA GLY A 299 14.12 -11.50 -2.39
C GLY A 299 15.56 -11.92 -2.29
#